data_AF-A0A1S8NHC6-F1
#
_entry.id   AF-A0A1S8NHC6-F1
#
_cell.length_a   1.000
_cell.length_b   1.000
_cell.length_c   1.000
_cell.angle_alpha   90.00
_cell.angle_beta   90.00
_cell.angle_gamma   90.00
#
_symmetry.space_group_name_H-M   'P 1'
#
loop_
_entity.id
_entity.type
_entity.pdbx_description
1 polymer ?
#
loop_
_entity_poly.entity_id
_entity_poly.type
_entity_poly.pdbx_seq_one_letter_code
_entity_poly.pdbx_strand_id
1 'polypeptide(L)'
;MLMLEKKLLLLQVSYQGGSKAKFAENLEEHISKIDPTVPRRRGIGGAHNKVEFEKNTVNIVNKVEHPTMKGVEKVTYQVPSVDGQTGEITGWKAKTFDKTIYDPDIISTEKYMNLGKEAANDAASKGQLGREWTGSDSEGNVWRGYTDENGNVTSLFPEF
;
A
#
# COMPACT_ATOMS: atom_id res chain seq x y z
N MET A 1 -45.18 -15.26 -34.93
CA MET A 1 -44.67 -14.52 -36.10
C MET A 1 -44.42 -13.09 -35.65
N LEU A 2 -43.14 -12.73 -35.50
CA LEU A 2 -42.54 -11.36 -35.48
C LEU A 2 -43.14 -10.30 -34.51
N MET A 3 -42.42 -9.60 -33.64
CA MET A 3 -40.97 -9.39 -33.48
C MET A 3 -40.62 -9.17 -32.01
N LEU A 4 -39.53 -9.84 -31.66
CA LEU A 4 -38.57 -9.52 -30.60
C LEU A 4 -38.05 -8.06 -30.72
N GLU A 5 -37.47 -7.55 -29.62
CA GLU A 5 -36.54 -6.39 -29.56
C GLU A 5 -37.14 -4.98 -29.40
N LYS A 6 -37.44 -4.62 -28.14
CA LYS A 6 -37.13 -3.26 -27.65
C LYS A 6 -35.95 -3.33 -26.70
N LYS A 7 -34.79 -3.43 -27.37
CA LYS A 7 -33.47 -2.90 -27.02
C LYS A 7 -33.40 -2.23 -25.64
N LEU A 8 -32.77 -2.96 -24.74
CA LEU A 8 -32.08 -2.48 -23.55
C LEU A 8 -31.40 -1.14 -23.86
N LEU A 9 -31.94 -0.03 -23.37
CA LEU A 9 -31.28 1.26 -23.42
C LEU A 9 -30.15 1.24 -22.40
N LEU A 10 -29.03 0.63 -22.78
CA LEU A 10 -27.75 0.84 -22.13
C LEU A 10 -27.48 2.35 -22.19
N LEU A 11 -27.60 3.02 -21.04
CA LEU A 11 -26.91 4.28 -20.84
C LEU A 11 -25.43 3.97 -21.04
N GLN A 12 -24.92 4.23 -22.25
CA GLN A 12 -23.52 4.59 -22.43
C GLN A 12 -23.33 5.92 -21.68
N VAL A 13 -23.09 5.83 -20.37
CA VAL A 13 -22.33 6.87 -19.71
C VAL A 13 -20.96 6.81 -20.37
N SER A 14 -20.71 7.74 -21.28
CA SER A 14 -19.39 8.02 -21.80
C SER A 14 -18.52 8.39 -20.60
N TYR A 15 -17.74 7.43 -20.10
CA TYR A 15 -16.72 7.69 -19.09
C TYR A 15 -15.70 8.63 -19.73
N GLN A 16 -15.89 9.93 -19.51
CA GLN A 16 -14.91 10.96 -19.82
C GLN A 16 -13.61 10.52 -19.13
N GLY A 17 -12.56 10.33 -19.93
CA GLY A 17 -11.33 9.64 -19.54
C GLY A 17 -10.83 10.07 -18.16
N GLY A 18 -10.99 9.19 -17.18
CA GLY A 18 -10.40 9.38 -15.86
C GLY A 18 -8.89 9.55 -16.02
N SER A 19 -8.32 10.54 -15.33
CA SER A 19 -6.87 10.71 -15.29
C SER A 19 -6.24 9.43 -14.75
N LYS A 20 -5.26 8.88 -15.47
CA LYS A 20 -4.43 7.81 -14.92
C LYS A 20 -3.61 8.36 -13.75
N ALA A 21 -3.44 7.53 -12.72
CA ALA A 21 -2.54 7.88 -11.63
C ALA A 21 -1.11 8.05 -12.18
N LYS A 22 -0.40 9.04 -11.65
CA LYS A 22 1.04 9.19 -11.85
C LYS A 22 1.74 8.53 -10.67
N PHE A 23 2.92 7.97 -10.90
CA PHE A 23 3.67 7.25 -9.88
C PHE A 23 5.05 7.88 -9.75
N ALA A 24 5.53 8.01 -8.51
CA ALA A 24 6.89 8.45 -8.27
C ALA A 24 7.88 7.44 -8.86
N GLU A 25 9.01 7.92 -9.40
CA GLU A 25 10.01 7.04 -10.04
C GLU A 25 10.57 5.99 -9.07
N ASN A 26 10.67 6.33 -7.78
CA ASN A 26 11.17 5.45 -6.72
C ASN A 26 10.08 4.65 -6.00
N LEU A 27 8.84 4.62 -6.50
CA LEU A 27 7.73 3.95 -5.81
C LEU A 27 8.03 2.48 -5.52
N GLU A 28 8.51 1.73 -6.51
CA GLU A 28 8.80 0.30 -6.32
C GLU A 28 9.92 0.07 -5.31
N GLU A 29 10.94 0.92 -5.33
CA GLU A 29 12.01 0.88 -4.32
C GLU A 29 11.47 1.20 -2.92
N HIS A 30 10.60 2.21 -2.79
CA HIS A 30 9.93 2.51 -1.52
C HIS A 30 9.08 1.34 -1.01
N ILE A 31 8.37 0.64 -1.90
CA ILE A 31 7.56 -0.52 -1.51
C ILE A 31 8.44 -1.72 -1.11
N SER A 32 9.52 -1.99 -1.85
CA SER A 32 10.33 -3.19 -1.67
C SER A 32 11.48 -3.05 -0.67
N LYS A 33 11.99 -1.84 -0.44
CA LYS A 33 13.18 -1.57 0.39
C LYS A 33 12.88 -0.61 1.53
N ILE A 34 13.77 -0.57 2.53
CA ILE A 34 13.75 0.50 3.52
C ILE A 34 13.94 1.85 2.83
N ASP A 35 13.05 2.80 3.13
CA ASP A 35 13.19 4.19 2.70
C ASP A 35 13.72 5.06 3.85
N PRO A 36 15.01 5.45 3.84
CA PRO A 36 15.61 6.24 4.90
C PRO A 36 15.14 7.71 4.90
N THR A 37 14.48 8.17 3.84
CA THR A 37 13.94 9.54 3.76
C THR A 37 12.69 9.72 4.64
N VAL A 38 12.02 8.61 5.00
CA VAL A 38 10.88 8.65 5.92
C VAL A 38 11.41 8.86 7.35
N PRO A 39 10.92 9.89 8.07
CA PRO A 39 11.38 10.15 9.43
C PRO A 39 11.08 8.98 10.38
N ARG A 40 12.08 8.54 11.14
CA ARG A 40 11.97 7.43 12.13
C ARG A 40 10.81 7.56 13.13
N ARG A 41 10.34 8.78 13.40
CA ARG A 41 9.14 9.04 14.23
C ARG A 41 7.85 8.44 13.66
N ARG A 42 7.86 8.06 12.38
CA ARG A 42 6.81 7.38 11.63
C ARG A 42 7.02 5.86 11.53
N GLY A 43 8.04 5.32 12.20
CA GLY A 43 8.39 3.90 12.13
C GLY A 43 9.39 3.62 11.01
N ILE A 44 9.35 2.40 10.48
CA ILE A 44 10.13 1.98 9.31
C ILE A 44 9.48 2.54 8.05
N GLY A 45 10.22 3.37 7.31
CA GLY A 45 9.83 3.87 6.00
C GLY A 45 9.92 2.79 4.92
N GLY A 46 8.95 2.76 4.00
CA GLY A 46 8.93 1.76 2.95
C GLY A 46 8.84 0.32 3.49
N ALA A 47 9.62 -0.59 2.91
CA ALA A 47 9.82 -1.96 3.35
C ALA A 47 8.51 -2.72 3.59
N HIS A 48 7.61 -2.66 2.62
CA HIS A 48 6.40 -3.49 2.60
C HIS A 48 6.71 -4.94 2.17
N ASN A 49 7.84 -5.19 1.52
CA ASN A 49 8.34 -6.54 1.35
C ASN A 49 8.73 -7.14 2.71
N LYS A 50 8.14 -8.29 3.08
CA LYS A 50 8.34 -8.95 4.37
C LYS A 50 9.80 -9.33 4.63
N VAL A 51 10.51 -9.86 3.62
CA VAL A 51 11.93 -10.23 3.74
C VAL A 51 12.79 -9.00 4.04
N GLU A 52 12.45 -7.84 3.46
CA GLU A 52 13.13 -6.59 3.77
C GLU A 52 12.76 -6.08 5.17
N PHE A 53 11.48 -6.10 5.52
CA PHE A 53 11.00 -5.66 6.83
C PHE A 53 11.71 -6.44 7.97
N GLU A 54 11.85 -7.75 7.81
CA GLU A 54 12.48 -8.66 8.79
C GLU A 54 13.99 -8.42 8.99
N LYS A 55 14.66 -7.66 8.11
CA LYS A 55 16.05 -7.21 8.34
C LYS A 55 16.15 -6.17 9.46
N ASN A 56 15.03 -5.57 9.87
CA ASN A 56 15.00 -4.55 10.90
C ASN A 56 14.84 -5.16 12.30
N THR A 57 15.56 -4.62 13.27
CA THR A 57 15.34 -4.97 14.68
C THR A 57 14.05 -4.33 15.18
N VAL A 58 12.99 -5.14 15.29
CA VAL A 58 11.66 -4.72 15.80
C VAL A 58 11.10 -5.78 16.74
N ASN A 59 10.17 -5.35 17.60
CA ASN A 59 9.34 -6.26 18.39
C ASN A 59 7.94 -6.30 17.80
N ILE A 60 7.56 -7.42 17.21
CA ILE A 60 6.20 -7.63 16.69
C ILE A 60 5.28 -7.93 17.87
N VAL A 61 4.29 -7.06 18.10
CA VAL A 61 3.32 -7.21 19.20
C VAL A 61 2.03 -7.86 18.72
N ASN A 62 1.71 -7.77 17.42
CA ASN A 62 0.55 -8.40 16.82
C ASN A 62 0.75 -8.63 15.32
N LYS A 63 0.07 -9.64 14.79
CA LYS A 63 0.02 -9.96 13.36
C LYS A 63 -1.40 -10.36 12.98
N VAL A 64 -1.90 -9.80 11.89
CA VAL A 64 -3.21 -10.12 11.32
C VAL A 64 -3.03 -10.43 9.84
N GLU A 65 -3.49 -11.59 9.39
CA GLU A 65 -3.50 -11.95 7.96
C GLU A 65 -4.59 -11.17 7.22
N HIS A 66 -4.34 -10.78 5.97
CA HIS A 66 -5.34 -10.08 5.16
C HIS A 66 -6.49 -11.04 4.86
N PRO A 67 -7.76 -10.59 4.96
CA PRO A 67 -8.92 -11.49 4.83
C PRO A 67 -8.99 -12.22 3.49
N THR A 68 -8.51 -11.59 2.42
CA THR A 68 -8.61 -12.08 1.04
C THR A 68 -7.27 -12.20 0.29
N MET A 69 -6.22 -11.50 0.72
CA MET A 69 -4.94 -11.44 0.00
C MET A 69 -3.94 -12.36 0.68
N LYS A 70 -3.81 -13.58 0.15
CA LYS A 70 -2.89 -14.56 0.71
C LYS A 70 -1.45 -14.03 0.69
N GLY A 71 -0.75 -14.17 1.81
CA GLY A 71 0.64 -13.71 1.96
C GLY A 71 0.78 -12.23 2.25
N VAL A 72 -0.32 -11.52 2.51
CA VAL A 72 -0.31 -10.15 3.01
C VAL A 72 -0.76 -10.13 4.47
N GLU A 73 -0.01 -9.45 5.33
CA GLU A 73 -0.30 -9.35 6.75
C GLU A 73 -0.10 -7.90 7.25
N LYS A 74 -0.87 -7.51 8.26
CA LYS A 74 -0.66 -6.29 9.03
C LYS A 74 0.10 -6.65 10.30
N VAL A 75 1.29 -6.09 10.45
CA VAL A 75 2.08 -6.21 11.67
C VAL A 75 1.95 -4.94 12.49
N THR A 76 1.67 -5.11 13.78
CA THR A 76 1.85 -4.05 14.78
C THR A 76 3.18 -4.31 15.48
N TYR A 77 4.06 -3.31 15.51
CA TYR A 77 5.43 -3.48 16.01
C TYR A 77 5.92 -2.27 16.80
N GLN A 78 6.96 -2.49 17.60
CA GLN A 78 7.72 -1.46 18.30
C GLN A 78 9.14 -1.40 17.75
N VAL A 79 9.74 -0.21 17.83
CA VAL A 79 11.17 0.01 17.51
C VAL A 79 11.98 0.04 18.80
N PRO A 80 13.28 -0.30 18.77
CA PRO A 80 14.10 -0.35 19.96
C PRO A 80 14.26 1.03 20.60
N SER A 81 14.29 1.04 21.93
CA SER A 81 14.91 2.09 22.72
C SER A 81 16.41 1.84 22.71
N VAL A 82 17.20 2.88 22.46
CA VAL A 82 18.66 2.79 22.43
C VAL A 82 19.24 3.72 23.48
N ASP A 83 20.31 3.28 24.13
CA ASP A 83 21.13 4.15 24.98
C ASP A 83 21.73 5.28 24.14
N GLY A 84 21.66 6.51 24.64
CA GLY A 84 22.10 7.69 23.90
C GLY A 84 23.61 7.82 23.74
N GLN A 85 24.39 7.11 24.54
CA GLN A 85 25.86 7.15 24.54
C GLN A 85 26.45 5.93 23.84
N THR A 86 25.97 4.73 24.15
CA THR A 86 26.52 3.47 23.62
C THR A 86 25.81 3.00 22.36
N GLY A 87 24.58 3.45 22.12
CA GLY A 87 23.72 2.94 21.04
C GLY A 87 23.15 1.55 21.28
N GLU A 88 23.42 0.95 22.45
CA GLU A 88 22.90 -0.38 22.81
C GLU A 88 21.38 -0.37 22.96
N ILE A 89 20.74 -1.48 22.59
CA ILE A 89 19.30 -1.64 22.77
C ILE A 89 19.00 -1.82 24.26
N THR A 90 18.24 -0.91 24.85
CA THR A 90 17.84 -0.91 26.27
C THR A 90 16.42 -1.41 26.50
N GLY A 91 15.67 -1.66 25.42
CA GLY A 91 14.29 -2.15 25.46
C GLY A 91 13.52 -1.74 24.22
N TRP A 92 12.20 -1.60 24.36
CA TRP A 92 11.30 -1.24 23.28
C TRP A 92 10.58 0.08 23.57
N LYS A 93 10.40 0.91 22.56
CA LYS A 93 9.59 2.14 22.71
C LYS A 93 8.13 1.77 22.92
N ALA A 94 7.45 2.48 23.83
CA ALA A 94 6.04 2.25 24.11
C ALA A 94 5.14 2.45 22.87
N LYS A 95 5.49 3.40 21.99
CA LYS A 95 4.77 3.65 20.75
C LYS A 95 4.85 2.45 19.81
N THR A 96 3.69 1.95 19.42
CA THR A 96 3.54 0.96 18.35
C THR A 96 3.35 1.65 16.99
N PHE A 97 3.63 0.88 15.94
CA PHE A 97 3.42 1.25 14.54
C PHE A 97 2.74 0.09 13.84
N ASP A 98 1.87 0.41 12.89
CA ASP A 98 1.30 -0.58 11.99
C ASP A 98 1.99 -0.54 10.63
N LYS A 99 2.16 -1.70 10.01
CA LYS A 99 2.61 -1.82 8.64
C LYS A 99 1.94 -3.01 7.98
N THR A 100 1.43 -2.81 6.78
CA THR A 100 1.04 -3.91 5.89
C THR A 100 2.28 -4.39 5.14
N ILE A 101 2.60 -5.68 5.25
CA ILE A 101 3.70 -6.31 4.54
C ILE A 101 3.21 -7.48 3.68
N TYR A 102 3.93 -7.80 2.60
CA TYR A 102 3.66 -8.92 1.73
C TYR A 102 4.85 -9.89 1.67
N ASP A 103 4.54 -11.18 1.62
CA ASP A 103 5.51 -12.26 1.48
C ASP A 103 5.81 -12.49 -0.01
N PRO A 104 7.03 -12.16 -0.51
CA PRO A 104 7.34 -12.24 -1.93
C PRO A 104 7.33 -13.67 -2.50
N ASP A 105 7.42 -14.69 -1.64
CA ASP A 105 7.34 -16.09 -2.05
C ASP A 105 5.89 -16.55 -2.28
N ILE A 106 4.90 -15.79 -1.80
CA ILE A 106 3.46 -16.07 -1.94
C ILE A 106 2.82 -15.13 -2.98
N ILE A 107 3.11 -13.84 -2.90
CA ILE A 107 2.68 -12.82 -3.87
C ILE A 107 3.91 -12.07 -4.35
N SER A 108 4.23 -12.18 -5.64
CA SER A 108 5.42 -11.53 -6.20
C SER A 108 5.31 -10.00 -6.06
N THR A 109 6.46 -9.33 -5.94
CA THR A 109 6.53 -7.85 -5.94
C THR A 109 5.81 -7.26 -7.15
N GLU A 110 5.98 -7.85 -8.33
CA GLU A 110 5.30 -7.41 -9.55
C GLU A 110 3.76 -7.47 -9.41
N LYS A 111 3.22 -8.59 -8.92
CA LYS A 111 1.77 -8.74 -8.74
C LYS A 111 1.23 -7.76 -7.68
N TYR A 112 1.91 -7.64 -6.55
CA TYR A 112 1.54 -6.67 -5.50
C TYR A 112 1.52 -5.24 -6.05
N MET A 113 2.56 -4.85 -6.81
CA MET A 113 2.65 -3.54 -7.43
C MET A 113 1.56 -3.30 -8.48
N ASN A 114 1.23 -4.31 -9.29
CA ASN A 114 0.19 -4.19 -10.30
C ASN A 114 -1.19 -3.98 -9.67
N LEU A 115 -1.54 -4.75 -8.63
CA LEU A 115 -2.80 -4.56 -7.90
C LEU A 115 -2.89 -3.17 -7.25
N GLY A 116 -1.82 -2.73 -6.59
CA GLY A 116 -1.78 -1.38 -6.00
C GLY A 116 -1.92 -0.26 -7.04
N LYS A 117 -1.31 -0.43 -8.23
CA LYS A 117 -1.45 0.51 -9.36
C LYS A 117 -2.87 0.49 -9.95
N GLU A 118 -3.52 -0.66 -10.02
CA GLU A 118 -4.94 -0.76 -10.40
C GLU A 118 -5.80 0.06 -9.44
N ALA A 119 -5.62 -0.12 -8.14
CA ALA A 119 -6.36 0.62 -7.12
C ALA A 119 -6.09 2.13 -7.16
N ALA A 120 -4.85 2.55 -7.38
CA ALA A 120 -4.52 3.97 -7.57
C ALA A 120 -5.20 4.56 -8.81
N ASN A 121 -5.29 3.79 -9.91
CA ASN A 121 -6.00 4.21 -11.11
C ASN A 121 -7.51 4.27 -10.91
N ASP A 122 -8.11 3.33 -10.17
CA ASP A 122 -9.51 3.39 -9.76
C ASP A 122 -9.78 4.68 -8.97
N ALA A 123 -8.93 5.01 -7.99
CA ALA A 123 -9.01 6.24 -7.23
C ALA A 123 -8.89 7.49 -8.13
N ALA A 124 -7.91 7.51 -9.04
CA ALA A 124 -7.66 8.64 -9.94
C ALA A 124 -8.75 8.82 -11.00
N SER A 125 -9.51 7.76 -11.29
CA SER A 125 -10.65 7.82 -12.20
C SER A 125 -11.83 8.63 -11.62
N LYS A 126 -11.87 8.81 -10.30
CA LYS A 126 -12.91 9.56 -9.56
C LYS A 126 -12.56 11.04 -9.37
N GLY A 127 -11.34 11.43 -9.76
CA GLY A 127 -10.83 12.79 -9.62
C GLY A 127 -9.33 12.81 -9.33
N GLN A 128 -8.75 14.00 -9.24
CA GLN A 128 -7.35 14.15 -8.87
C GLN A 128 -7.09 13.54 -7.48
N LEU A 129 -6.03 12.74 -7.37
CA LEU A 129 -5.62 12.17 -6.09
C LEU A 129 -5.22 13.26 -5.11
N GLY A 130 -5.78 13.20 -3.90
CA GLY A 130 -5.33 14.00 -2.77
C GLY A 130 -4.08 13.41 -2.12
N ARG A 131 -3.64 14.03 -1.01
CA ARG A 131 -2.47 13.60 -0.23
C ARG A 131 -2.53 12.13 0.20
N GLU A 132 -3.74 11.67 0.50
CA GLU A 132 -4.10 10.27 0.76
C GLU A 132 -5.19 9.89 -0.22
N TRP A 133 -5.17 8.64 -0.68
CA TRP A 133 -6.16 8.11 -1.61
C TRP A 133 -6.57 6.70 -1.24
N THR A 134 -7.76 6.32 -1.68
CA THR A 134 -8.30 4.96 -1.53
C THR A 134 -8.93 4.53 -2.83
N GLY A 135 -8.67 3.28 -3.24
CA GLY A 135 -9.28 2.68 -4.43
C GLY A 135 -9.30 1.15 -4.33
N SER A 136 -9.91 0.51 -5.31
CA SER A 136 -10.02 -0.95 -5.38
C SER A 136 -9.23 -1.52 -6.54
N ASP A 137 -8.54 -2.63 -6.30
CA ASP A 137 -7.90 -3.41 -7.36
C ASP A 137 -8.92 -4.29 -8.12
N SER A 138 -8.47 -4.98 -9.18
CA SER A 138 -9.33 -5.87 -9.96
C SER A 138 -9.82 -7.11 -9.22
N GLU A 139 -9.26 -7.42 -8.04
CA GLU A 139 -9.63 -8.54 -7.18
C GLU A 139 -10.59 -8.12 -6.07
N GLY A 140 -10.97 -6.84 -6.02
CA GLY A 140 -11.89 -6.28 -5.04
C GLY A 140 -11.25 -5.92 -3.70
N ASN A 141 -9.92 -5.98 -3.58
CA ASN A 141 -9.24 -5.53 -2.37
C ASN A 141 -9.17 -4.01 -2.36
N VAL A 142 -9.35 -3.42 -1.18
CA VAL A 142 -9.24 -1.98 -0.97
C VAL A 142 -7.79 -1.64 -0.66
N TRP A 143 -7.27 -0.62 -1.32
CA TRP A 143 -5.92 -0.10 -1.10
C TRP A 143 -5.98 1.34 -0.67
N ARG A 144 -5.03 1.71 0.16
CA ARG A 144 -4.69 3.09 0.47
C ARG A 144 -3.31 3.41 -0.05
N GLY A 145 -3.07 4.69 -0.35
CA GLY A 145 -1.72 5.19 -0.52
C GLY A 145 -1.62 6.68 -0.29
N TYR A 146 -0.43 7.21 -0.60
CA TYR A 146 -0.12 8.62 -0.46
C TYR A 146 0.42 9.20 -1.76
N THR A 147 0.32 10.51 -1.91
CA THR A 147 0.96 11.24 -3.01
C THR A 147 1.98 12.27 -2.52
N ASP A 148 2.91 12.65 -3.40
CA ASP A 148 3.69 13.87 -3.26
C ASP A 148 2.83 15.12 -3.53
N GLU A 149 3.46 16.30 -3.51
CA GLU A 149 2.82 17.60 -3.77
C GLU A 149 2.36 17.77 -5.23
N ASN A 150 2.91 16.96 -6.15
CA ASN A 150 2.55 16.96 -7.57
C ASN A 150 1.44 15.94 -7.89
N GLY A 151 0.96 15.20 -6.89
CA GLY A 151 -0.05 14.14 -7.05
C GLY A 151 0.53 12.82 -7.57
N ASN A 152 1.85 12.62 -7.55
CA ASN A 152 2.45 11.33 -7.88
C ASN A 152 2.33 10.39 -6.68
N VAL A 153 1.85 9.17 -6.90
CA VAL A 153 1.74 8.13 -5.87
C VAL A 153 3.14 7.74 -5.37
N THR A 154 3.36 7.89 -4.06
CA THR A 154 4.64 7.64 -3.38
C THR A 154 4.62 6.39 -2.49
N SER A 155 3.44 5.88 -2.16
CA SER A 155 3.26 4.67 -1.37
C SER A 155 1.88 4.06 -1.64
N LEU A 156 1.75 2.76 -1.46
CA LEU A 156 0.53 1.97 -1.63
C LEU A 156 0.57 0.72 -0.76
N PHE A 157 -0.57 0.35 -0.17
CA PHE A 157 -0.73 -0.90 0.57
C PHE A 157 -2.22 -1.25 0.75
N PRO A 158 -2.57 -2.54 0.86
CA PRO A 158 -3.95 -2.95 1.05
C PRO A 158 -4.43 -2.69 2.50
N GLU A 159 -5.74 -2.43 2.62
CA GLU A 159 -6.47 -2.21 3.87
C GLU A 159 -7.10 -3.50 4.41
N PHE A 160 -7.33 -3.56 5.72
CA PHE A 160 -7.80 -4.75 6.45
C PHE A 160 -9.22 -4.58 6.99
#